data_AF-A0A1V0GXX7-F1
#
_entry.id   AF-A0A1V0GXX7-F1
#
_cell.length_a   1.000
_cell.length_b   1.000
_cell.length_c   1.000
_cell.angle_alpha   90.00
_cell.angle_beta   90.00
_cell.angle_gamma   90.00
#
_symmetry.space_group_name_H-M   'P 1'
#
loop_
_entity.id
_entity.type
_entity.pdbx_description
1 polymer ?
#
loop_
_entity_poly.entity_id
_entity_poly.type
_entity_poly.pdbx_seq_one_letter_code
_entity_poly.pdbx_strand_id
1 'polypeptide(L)'
;MALAVLRDLTWRHPATLGLALAGGWVFHLLHLPLAWMLGAMCATMVAALLELPLVARTRPMRPPFAAILGVTLGATFQPSVFAQGGTLAVLLVAITVSTVLCGFAGYQYLRRVAGFDPVTAYFAAMPAGLQEMALQGGQAGGDERRIALIHACRVSLLVLIVPLVYGLIYHVDSQKTPLMTRTAGDIAGADWLWLGALAAVGWGAARRLAMPNAPMIGPLLLSAGVHLLGWTQASPPHVLIVVAQVVIGSALGSNFVDTRWSVLWQSLRHGLVLVPILCGVCLSVAGVAAPLVGQSFGVVFLTLAPGGTTEMSLIALALHADVALVVSSQLVRILLVNLGAAGVFRLRR
;
A
#
# COMPACT_ATOMS: atom_id res chain seq x y z
N MET A 1 2.79 -5.78 -21.42
CA MET A 1 3.51 -5.27 -20.24
C MET A 1 4.09 -6.41 -19.38
N ALA A 2 3.30 -7.38 -18.87
CA ALA A 2 3.84 -8.51 -18.10
C ALA A 2 4.90 -9.35 -18.87
N LEU A 3 4.68 -9.62 -20.16
CA LEU A 3 5.64 -10.29 -21.05
C LEU A 3 6.87 -9.44 -21.42
N ALA A 4 6.78 -8.10 -21.28
CA ALA A 4 7.92 -7.21 -21.52
C ALA A 4 8.85 -7.16 -20.29
N VAL A 5 8.29 -7.24 -19.07
CA VAL A 5 9.07 -7.26 -17.83
C VAL A 5 9.98 -8.50 -17.73
N LEU A 6 9.54 -9.65 -18.24
CA LEU A 6 10.37 -10.87 -18.31
C LEU A 6 11.54 -10.76 -19.29
N ARG A 7 11.46 -9.82 -20.25
CA ARG A 7 12.44 -9.65 -21.32
C ARG A 7 13.68 -8.86 -20.89
N ASP A 8 13.55 -8.04 -19.83
CA ASP A 8 14.60 -7.20 -19.25
C ASP A 8 15.13 -7.74 -17.91
N LEU A 9 14.85 -9.02 -17.59
CA LEU A 9 15.27 -9.65 -16.35
C LEU A 9 16.79 -9.89 -16.35
N THR A 10 17.52 -9.02 -15.66
CA THR A 10 18.95 -9.21 -15.40
C THR A 10 19.20 -10.15 -14.21
N TRP A 11 20.42 -10.68 -14.06
CA TRP A 11 20.84 -11.53 -12.92
C TRP A 11 20.62 -10.86 -11.55
N ARG A 12 20.57 -9.52 -11.52
CA ARG A 12 20.29 -8.73 -10.32
C ARG A 12 18.88 -8.97 -9.75
N HIS A 13 17.89 -9.28 -10.58
CA HIS A 13 16.51 -9.49 -10.13
C HIS A 13 16.36 -10.74 -9.23
N PRO A 14 16.80 -11.95 -9.64
CA PRO A 14 16.75 -13.10 -8.75
C PRO A 14 17.64 -12.94 -7.51
N ALA A 15 18.79 -12.25 -7.63
CA ALA A 15 19.63 -11.94 -6.46
C ALA A 15 18.90 -11.02 -5.45
N THR A 16 18.20 -9.99 -5.94
CA THR A 16 17.38 -9.10 -5.12
C THR A 16 16.26 -9.86 -4.42
N LEU A 17 15.58 -10.77 -5.13
CA LEU A 17 14.52 -11.57 -4.55
C LEU A 17 15.05 -12.59 -3.53
N GLY A 18 16.23 -13.18 -3.77
CA GLY A 18 16.90 -14.03 -2.80
C GLY A 18 17.23 -13.28 -1.51
N LEU A 19 17.77 -12.07 -1.62
CA LEU A 19 17.99 -11.19 -0.46
C LEU A 19 16.68 -10.82 0.23
N ALA A 20 15.63 -10.49 -0.54
CA ALA A 20 14.33 -10.14 -0.01
C ALA A 20 13.68 -11.31 0.76
N LEU A 21 13.81 -12.54 0.23
CA LEU A 21 13.39 -13.77 0.90
C LEU A 21 14.15 -13.98 2.21
N ALA A 22 15.48 -13.82 2.20
CA ALA A 22 16.29 -13.95 3.41
C ALA A 22 15.89 -12.92 4.48
N GLY A 23 15.66 -11.66 4.08
CA GLY A 23 15.15 -10.62 4.98
C GLY A 23 13.79 -10.97 5.56
N GLY A 24 12.86 -11.43 4.72
CA GLY A 24 11.54 -11.90 5.13
C GLY A 24 11.61 -13.07 6.11
N TRP A 25 12.51 -14.02 5.87
CA TRP A 25 12.77 -15.17 6.75
C TRP A 25 13.27 -14.73 8.13
N VAL A 26 14.24 -13.80 8.19
CA VAL A 26 14.72 -13.24 9.46
C VAL A 26 13.58 -12.60 10.24
N PHE A 27 12.74 -11.80 9.59
CA PHE A 27 11.59 -11.16 10.25
C PHE A 27 10.53 -12.19 10.68
N HIS A 28 10.41 -13.31 9.96
CA HIS A 28 9.49 -14.39 10.30
C HIS A 28 9.92 -15.09 11.58
N LEU A 29 11.23 -15.35 11.75
CA LEU A 29 11.81 -15.88 12.99
C LEU A 29 11.65 -14.93 14.19
N LEU A 30 11.61 -13.63 13.94
CA LEU A 30 11.35 -12.61 14.96
C LEU A 30 9.87 -12.43 15.29
N HIS A 31 8.97 -13.22 14.69
CA HIS A 31 7.52 -13.13 14.84
C HIS A 31 6.95 -11.73 14.59
N LEU A 32 7.55 -10.98 13.67
CA LEU A 32 7.10 -9.63 13.34
C LEU A 32 5.84 -9.67 12.44
N PRO A 33 4.91 -8.70 12.62
CA PRO A 33 3.74 -8.56 11.74
C PRO A 33 4.18 -8.31 10.31
N LEU A 34 3.52 -8.95 9.32
CA LEU A 34 3.85 -8.83 7.90
C LEU A 34 5.34 -9.11 7.60
N ALA A 35 5.95 -10.04 8.35
CA ALA A 35 7.37 -10.37 8.31
C ALA A 35 7.97 -10.43 6.90
N TRP A 36 7.33 -11.14 5.97
CA TRP A 36 7.83 -11.31 4.61
C TRP A 36 7.91 -10.01 3.83
N MET A 37 6.94 -9.12 3.99
CA MET A 37 6.94 -7.81 3.32
C MET A 37 7.93 -6.84 3.98
N LEU A 38 7.91 -6.76 5.32
CA LEU A 38 8.78 -5.85 6.07
C LEU A 38 10.25 -6.24 5.95
N GLY A 39 10.56 -7.53 6.11
CA GLY A 39 11.90 -8.06 5.97
C GLY A 39 12.44 -7.90 4.56
N ALA A 40 11.63 -8.18 3.54
CA ALA A 40 12.00 -7.94 2.15
C ALA A 40 12.30 -6.46 1.87
N MET A 41 11.45 -5.55 2.36
CA MET A 41 11.64 -4.11 2.22
C MET A 41 12.92 -3.65 2.93
N CYS A 42 13.12 -4.03 4.19
CA CYS A 42 14.29 -3.63 4.97
C CYS A 42 15.58 -4.17 4.36
N ALA A 43 15.63 -5.45 3.98
CA ALA A 43 16.83 -6.05 3.40
C ALA A 43 17.21 -5.40 2.06
N THR A 44 16.23 -5.23 1.16
CA THR A 44 16.48 -4.60 -0.15
C THR A 44 16.75 -3.10 -0.03
N MET A 45 16.13 -2.41 0.93
CA MET A 45 16.45 -1.02 1.25
C MET A 45 17.90 -0.92 1.72
N VAL A 46 18.30 -1.66 2.77
CA VAL A 46 19.68 -1.63 3.29
C VAL A 46 20.70 -1.98 2.21
N ALA A 47 20.43 -2.98 1.37
CA ALA A 47 21.32 -3.30 0.26
C ALA A 47 21.38 -2.18 -0.80
N ALA A 48 20.28 -1.48 -1.06
CA ALA A 48 20.27 -0.30 -1.93
C ALA A 48 21.06 0.87 -1.30
N LEU A 49 20.97 1.05 0.02
CA LEU A 49 21.72 2.05 0.78
C LEU A 49 23.23 1.82 0.74
N LEU A 50 23.63 0.55 0.81
CA LEU A 50 25.02 0.12 0.73
C LEU A 50 25.54 0.05 -0.71
N GLU A 51 24.74 0.52 -1.69
CA GLU A 51 25.06 0.51 -3.11
C GLU A 51 25.48 -0.88 -3.63
N LEU A 52 24.93 -1.94 -3.03
CA LEU A 52 25.31 -3.30 -3.39
C LEU A 52 24.90 -3.57 -4.85
N PRO A 53 25.80 -4.10 -5.69
CA PRO A 53 25.58 -4.26 -7.14
C PRO A 53 24.55 -5.34 -7.48
N LEU A 54 23.86 -5.89 -6.49
CA LEU A 54 22.88 -6.97 -6.58
C LEU A 54 21.43 -6.47 -6.58
N VAL A 55 21.15 -5.23 -6.13
CA VAL A 55 19.78 -4.73 -6.04
C VAL A 55 19.30 -4.16 -7.38
N ALA A 56 18.33 -4.83 -7.98
CA ALA A 56 17.57 -4.35 -9.13
C ALA A 56 16.30 -3.64 -8.67
N ARG A 57 15.81 -2.71 -9.49
CA ARG A 57 14.49 -2.10 -9.31
C ARG A 57 13.41 -3.13 -9.66
N THR A 58 12.79 -3.74 -8.66
CA THR A 58 11.77 -4.80 -8.84
C THR A 58 10.35 -4.26 -9.01
N ARG A 59 10.16 -2.93 -8.96
CA ARG A 59 8.85 -2.28 -9.12
C ARG A 59 8.02 -2.76 -10.34
N PRO A 60 8.59 -3.00 -11.54
CA PRO A 60 7.82 -3.51 -12.67
C PRO A 60 7.23 -4.91 -12.45
N MET A 61 7.77 -5.69 -11.51
CA MET A 61 7.27 -7.01 -11.15
C MET A 61 6.01 -6.92 -10.27
N ARG A 62 5.76 -5.79 -9.61
CA ARG A 62 4.66 -5.62 -8.63
C ARG A 62 3.24 -5.97 -9.14
N PRO A 63 2.81 -5.59 -10.37
CA PRO A 63 1.41 -5.75 -10.79
C PRO A 63 0.82 -7.17 -10.69
N PRO A 64 1.44 -8.25 -11.22
CA PRO A 64 0.88 -9.59 -11.07
C PRO A 64 0.77 -10.05 -9.61
N PHE A 65 1.71 -9.68 -8.74
CA PHE A 65 1.65 -10.03 -7.32
C PHE A 65 0.61 -9.20 -6.55
N ALA A 66 0.41 -7.95 -6.95
CA ALA A 66 -0.69 -7.14 -6.44
C ALA A 66 -2.06 -7.74 -6.83
N ALA A 67 -2.16 -8.41 -7.98
CA ALA A 67 -3.38 -9.12 -8.39
C ALA A 67 -3.66 -10.35 -7.51
N ILE A 68 -2.62 -11.12 -7.15
CA ILE A 68 -2.74 -12.23 -6.20
C ILE A 68 -3.32 -11.71 -4.87
N LEU A 69 -2.75 -10.62 -4.33
CA LEU A 69 -3.27 -10.02 -3.11
C LEU A 69 -4.68 -9.48 -3.27
N GLY A 70 -5.01 -8.91 -4.44
CA GLY A 70 -6.37 -8.49 -4.75
C GLY A 70 -7.35 -9.65 -4.60
N VAL A 71 -7.05 -10.81 -5.20
CA VAL A 71 -7.91 -12.01 -5.07
C VAL A 71 -8.02 -12.47 -3.61
N THR A 72 -6.90 -12.52 -2.87
CA THR A 72 -6.89 -12.86 -1.43
C THR A 72 -7.75 -11.93 -0.60
N LEU A 73 -7.64 -10.62 -0.82
CA LEU A 73 -8.42 -9.61 -0.10
C LEU A 73 -9.90 -9.65 -0.51
N GLY A 74 -10.22 -9.94 -1.76
CA GLY A 74 -11.62 -10.12 -2.20
C GLY A 74 -12.27 -11.35 -1.57
N ALA A 75 -11.50 -12.42 -1.33
CA ALA A 75 -11.99 -13.62 -0.66
C ALA A 75 -12.37 -13.39 0.81
N THR A 76 -11.99 -12.25 1.41
CA THR A 76 -12.36 -11.91 2.78
C THR A 76 -13.71 -11.19 2.88
N PHE A 77 -14.34 -10.83 1.75
CA PHE A 77 -15.61 -10.12 1.76
C PHE A 77 -16.75 -11.06 2.17
N GLN A 78 -17.52 -10.66 3.17
CA GLN A 78 -18.69 -11.38 3.64
C GLN A 78 -19.95 -10.49 3.51
N PRO A 79 -21.14 -11.07 3.30
CA PRO A 79 -22.39 -10.30 3.20
C PRO A 79 -22.67 -9.41 4.43
N SER A 80 -22.17 -9.79 5.60
CA SER A 80 -22.27 -9.04 6.86
C SER A 80 -21.62 -7.65 6.82
N VAL A 81 -20.69 -7.41 5.89
CA VAL A 81 -20.03 -6.11 5.71
C VAL A 81 -21.01 -5.03 5.24
N PHE A 82 -22.02 -5.39 4.44
CA PHE A 82 -23.00 -4.44 3.88
C PHE A 82 -24.09 -4.01 4.87
N ALA A 83 -24.21 -4.68 6.02
CA ALA A 83 -25.17 -4.35 7.06
C ALA A 83 -24.83 -3.05 7.82
N GLN A 84 -23.66 -2.45 7.57
CA GLN A 84 -23.15 -1.27 8.29
C GLN A 84 -23.52 0.08 7.65
N GLY A 85 -24.52 0.13 6.75
CA GLY A 85 -24.76 1.26 5.83
C GLY A 85 -24.89 2.67 6.44
N GLY A 86 -25.30 2.80 7.71
CA GLY A 86 -25.42 4.11 8.38
C GLY A 86 -24.10 4.83 8.65
N THR A 87 -22.97 4.11 8.62
CA THR A 87 -21.65 4.64 9.03
C THR A 87 -20.81 5.14 7.86
N LEU A 88 -21.24 4.86 6.61
CA LEU A 88 -20.52 5.24 5.39
C LEU A 88 -20.42 6.75 5.21
N ALA A 89 -21.48 7.50 5.49
CA ALA A 89 -21.45 8.96 5.36
C ALA A 89 -20.45 9.60 6.34
N VAL A 90 -20.46 9.16 7.60
CA VAL A 90 -19.48 9.60 8.62
C VAL A 90 -18.06 9.26 8.19
N LEU A 91 -17.85 8.04 7.68
CA LEU A 91 -16.54 7.60 7.23
C LEU A 91 -16.05 8.41 6.01
N LEU A 92 -16.92 8.69 5.03
CA LEU A 92 -16.59 9.54 3.89
C LEU A 92 -16.18 10.96 4.31
N VAL A 93 -16.89 11.54 5.28
CA VAL A 93 -16.52 12.83 5.87
C VAL A 93 -15.17 12.72 6.58
N ALA A 94 -14.96 11.69 7.39
CA ALA A 94 -13.71 11.47 8.11
C ALA A 94 -12.51 11.29 7.15
N ILE A 95 -12.67 10.53 6.06
CA ILE A 95 -11.66 10.35 5.01
C ILE A 95 -11.36 11.69 4.34
N THR A 96 -12.38 12.45 3.97
CA THR A 96 -12.20 13.75 3.31
C THR A 96 -11.47 14.73 4.22
N VAL A 97 -11.92 14.87 5.46
CA VAL A 97 -11.33 15.74 6.47
C VAL A 97 -9.88 15.34 6.76
N SER A 98 -9.62 14.05 7.06
CA SER A 98 -8.26 13.57 7.32
C SER A 98 -7.33 13.78 6.12
N THR A 99 -7.82 13.57 4.90
CA THR A 99 -7.06 13.78 3.66
C THR A 99 -6.67 15.23 3.46
N VAL A 100 -7.63 16.15 3.63
CA VAL A 100 -7.40 17.60 3.51
C VAL A 100 -6.45 18.07 4.60
N LEU A 101 -6.66 17.66 5.85
CA LEU A 101 -5.79 18.03 6.96
C LEU A 101 -4.39 17.45 6.81
N CYS A 102 -4.24 16.20 6.35
CA CYS A 102 -2.95 15.59 6.05
C CYS A 102 -2.21 16.35 4.94
N GLY A 103 -2.91 16.65 3.83
CA GLY A 103 -2.35 17.42 2.73
C GLY A 103 -1.93 18.82 3.17
N PHE A 104 -2.76 19.50 3.97
CA PHE A 104 -2.46 20.81 4.52
C PHE A 104 -1.27 20.78 5.49
N ALA A 105 -1.30 19.93 6.51
CA ALA A 105 -0.24 19.82 7.51
C ALA A 105 1.11 19.43 6.86
N GLY A 106 1.08 18.45 5.95
CA GLY A 106 2.24 18.04 5.18
C GLY A 106 2.78 19.17 4.30
N TYR A 107 1.91 19.90 3.62
CA TYR A 107 2.30 21.05 2.80
C TYR A 107 2.94 22.15 3.65
N GLN A 108 2.34 22.49 4.79
CA GLN A 108 2.90 23.52 5.68
C GLN A 108 4.28 23.14 6.20
N TYR A 109 4.46 21.88 6.61
CA TYR A 109 5.76 21.37 7.03
C TYR A 109 6.79 21.44 5.89
N LEU A 110 6.46 20.86 4.72
CA LEU A 110 7.40 20.82 3.59
C LEU A 110 7.71 22.21 3.03
N ARG A 111 6.74 23.12 3.07
CA ARG A 111 6.92 24.49 2.59
C ARG A 111 7.71 25.37 3.57
N ARG A 112 7.34 25.37 4.85
CA ARG A 112 7.91 26.31 5.83
C ARG A 112 9.12 25.78 6.58
N VAL A 113 9.18 24.46 6.81
CA VAL A 113 10.26 23.84 7.58
C VAL A 113 11.29 23.17 6.66
N ALA A 114 10.83 22.41 5.65
CA ALA A 114 11.74 21.79 4.68
C ALA A 114 12.22 22.75 3.58
N GLY A 115 11.58 23.91 3.42
CA GLY A 115 11.98 24.95 2.47
C GLY A 115 11.76 24.58 1.01
N PHE A 116 10.87 23.64 0.70
CA PHE A 116 10.59 23.25 -0.67
C PHE A 116 9.80 24.32 -1.42
N ASP A 117 9.97 24.38 -2.75
CA ASP A 117 9.15 25.22 -3.61
C ASP A 117 7.65 24.82 -3.52
N PRO A 118 6.71 25.71 -3.88
CA PRO A 118 5.29 25.46 -3.64
C PRO A 118 4.78 24.21 -4.36
N VAL A 119 5.29 23.93 -5.56
CA VAL A 119 4.83 22.82 -6.40
C VAL A 119 5.33 21.51 -5.80
N THR A 120 6.63 21.39 -5.55
CA THR A 120 7.23 20.22 -4.90
C THR A 120 6.61 19.95 -3.54
N ALA A 121 6.44 20.98 -2.71
CA ALA A 121 5.83 20.84 -1.39
C ALA A 121 4.38 20.34 -1.47
N TYR A 122 3.59 20.86 -2.40
CA TYR A 122 2.20 20.46 -2.57
C TYR A 122 2.08 19.00 -2.99
N PHE A 123 2.73 18.62 -4.09
CA PHE A 123 2.62 17.27 -4.62
C PHE A 123 3.24 16.23 -3.68
N ALA A 124 4.36 16.53 -3.02
CA ALA A 124 4.96 15.64 -2.03
C ALA A 124 4.11 15.46 -0.74
N ALA A 125 3.31 16.46 -0.36
CA ALA A 125 2.45 16.40 0.82
C ALA A 125 1.19 15.54 0.59
N MET A 126 0.66 15.52 -0.63
CA MET A 126 -0.62 14.88 -0.91
C MET A 126 -0.59 13.36 -0.67
N PRO A 127 -1.56 12.78 0.08
CA PRO A 127 -1.59 11.35 0.36
C PRO A 127 -2.18 10.55 -0.81
N ALA A 128 -1.53 10.59 -1.97
CA ALA A 128 -1.88 9.82 -3.16
C ALA A 128 -0.75 8.88 -3.62
N GLY A 129 -0.96 8.26 -4.79
CA GLY A 129 0.02 7.37 -5.41
C GLY A 129 1.31 8.10 -5.77
N LEU A 130 2.45 7.49 -5.41
CA LEU A 130 3.78 8.06 -5.58
C LEU A 130 4.06 8.46 -7.04
N GLN A 131 3.71 7.58 -7.98
CA GLN A 131 4.01 7.80 -9.41
C GLN A 131 3.17 8.94 -9.98
N GLU A 132 1.89 8.98 -9.62
CA GLU A 132 0.95 9.99 -10.06
C GLU A 132 1.36 11.37 -9.56
N MET A 133 1.72 11.50 -8.28
CA MET A 133 2.13 12.79 -7.70
C MET A 133 3.49 13.25 -8.23
N ALA A 134 4.45 12.34 -8.40
CA ALA A 134 5.75 12.67 -8.98
C ALA A 134 5.59 13.18 -10.43
N LEU A 135 4.81 12.47 -11.26
CA LEU A 135 4.55 12.85 -12.63
C LEU A 135 3.79 14.19 -12.73
N GLN A 136 2.68 14.35 -11.98
CA GLN A 136 1.89 15.59 -12.00
C GLN A 136 2.70 16.77 -11.46
N GLY A 137 3.50 16.57 -10.42
CA GLY A 137 4.36 17.60 -9.88
C GLY A 137 5.47 18.00 -10.84
N GLY A 138 6.10 17.04 -11.53
CA GLY A 138 7.06 17.32 -12.60
C GLY A 138 6.44 18.13 -13.74
N GLN A 139 5.23 17.75 -14.19
CA GLN A 139 4.48 18.51 -15.21
C GLN A 139 4.09 19.92 -14.76
N ALA A 140 3.90 20.12 -13.45
CA ALA A 140 3.63 21.42 -12.85
C ALA A 140 4.90 22.25 -12.57
N GLY A 141 6.10 21.72 -12.89
CA GLY A 141 7.38 22.41 -12.73
C GLY A 141 8.09 22.16 -11.39
N GLY A 142 7.65 21.20 -10.59
CA GLY A 142 8.30 20.76 -9.35
C GLY A 142 9.41 19.73 -9.59
N ASP A 143 10.16 19.42 -8.53
CA ASP A 143 11.22 18.41 -8.54
C ASP A 143 10.60 17.01 -8.40
N GLU A 144 10.36 16.35 -9.54
CA GLU A 144 9.80 14.99 -9.64
C GLU A 144 10.55 13.99 -8.75
N ARG A 145 11.88 14.09 -8.69
CA ARG A 145 12.71 13.15 -7.92
C ARG A 145 12.50 13.35 -6.42
N ARG A 146 12.47 14.59 -5.94
CA ARG A 146 12.17 14.89 -4.52
C ARG A 146 10.77 14.43 -4.13
N ILE A 147 9.76 14.69 -4.98
CA ILE A 147 8.39 14.23 -4.73
C ILE A 147 8.36 12.70 -4.58
N ALA A 148 8.98 11.98 -5.52
CA ALA A 148 9.04 10.53 -5.47
C ALA A 148 9.74 10.02 -4.20
N LEU A 149 10.88 10.61 -3.82
CA LEU A 149 11.64 10.19 -2.64
C LEU A 149 10.89 10.46 -1.32
N ILE A 150 10.23 11.61 -1.18
CA ILE A 150 9.43 11.91 0.02
C ILE A 150 8.26 10.92 0.16
N HIS A 151 7.56 10.61 -0.92
CA HIS A 151 6.52 9.58 -0.90
C HIS A 151 7.09 8.20 -0.58
N ALA A 152 8.22 7.82 -1.18
CA ALA A 152 8.87 6.54 -0.93
C ALA A 152 9.25 6.40 0.55
N CYS A 153 9.90 7.42 1.13
CA CYS A 153 10.24 7.46 2.55
C CYS A 153 8.99 7.39 3.43
N ARG A 154 7.97 8.21 3.16
CA ARG A 154 6.71 8.22 3.92
C ARG A 154 6.03 6.85 3.91
N VAL A 155 5.85 6.25 2.73
CA VAL A 155 5.20 4.94 2.59
C VAL A 155 6.03 3.86 3.27
N SER A 156 7.35 3.83 3.06
CA SER A 156 8.22 2.81 3.69
C SER A 156 8.20 2.91 5.22
N LEU A 157 8.25 4.14 5.75
CA LEU A 157 8.15 4.39 7.19
C LEU A 157 6.79 3.99 7.76
N LEU A 158 5.69 4.31 7.08
CA LEU A 158 4.35 3.88 7.51
C LEU A 158 4.22 2.35 7.50
N VAL A 159 4.69 1.71 6.43
CA VAL A 159 4.68 0.25 6.29
C VAL A 159 5.51 -0.41 7.38
N LEU A 160 6.62 0.19 7.79
CA LEU A 160 7.44 -0.34 8.89
C LEU A 160 6.79 -0.07 10.26
N ILE A 161 6.41 1.17 10.55
CA ILE A 161 6.05 1.62 11.90
C ILE A 161 4.64 1.16 12.28
N VAL A 162 3.65 1.31 11.40
CA VAL A 162 2.24 1.05 11.73
C VAL A 162 2.01 -0.39 12.19
N PRO A 163 2.39 -1.45 11.44
CA PRO A 163 2.16 -2.82 11.89
C PRO A 163 2.96 -3.16 13.13
N LEU A 164 4.21 -2.68 13.28
CA LEU A 164 5.02 -2.93 14.48
C LEU A 164 4.40 -2.33 15.73
N VAL A 165 3.97 -1.07 15.67
CA VAL A 165 3.31 -0.40 16.80
C VAL A 165 1.99 -1.10 17.12
N TYR A 166 1.19 -1.44 16.11
CA TYR A 166 -0.08 -2.12 16.32
C TYR A 166 0.10 -3.52 16.91
N GLY A 167 1.05 -4.30 16.39
CA GLY A 167 1.39 -5.63 16.90
C GLY A 167 1.87 -5.58 18.35
N LEU A 168 2.66 -4.57 18.71
CA LEU A 168 3.16 -4.39 20.08
C LEU A 168 2.05 -3.97 21.06
N ILE A 169 1.13 -3.09 20.64
CA ILE A 169 0.03 -2.61 21.50
C ILE A 169 -1.04 -3.70 21.66
N TYR A 170 -1.49 -4.29 20.56
CA TYR A 170 -2.66 -5.19 20.55
C TYR A 170 -2.29 -6.66 20.68
N HIS A 171 -1.00 -7.00 20.79
CA HIS A 171 -0.50 -8.38 20.93
C HIS A 171 -1.06 -9.34 19.87
N VAL A 172 -1.29 -8.83 18.65
CA VAL A 172 -1.89 -9.60 17.56
C VAL A 172 -0.83 -10.52 16.96
N ASP A 173 -1.03 -11.82 17.13
CA ASP A 173 -0.24 -12.85 16.47
C ASP A 173 -0.64 -12.92 14.98
N SER A 174 0.04 -12.13 14.16
CA SER A 174 -0.28 -11.98 12.74
C SER A 174 0.09 -13.22 11.91
N GLN A 175 0.75 -14.21 12.51
CA GLN A 175 1.11 -15.47 11.85
C GLN A 175 -0.04 -16.49 11.86
N LYS A 176 -1.14 -16.24 12.58
CA LYS A 176 -2.27 -17.17 12.78
C LYS A 176 -3.53 -16.86 11.97
N THR A 177 -3.50 -15.93 11.02
CA THR A 177 -4.68 -15.60 10.21
C THR A 177 -5.10 -16.82 9.35
N PRO A 178 -6.37 -17.28 9.36
CA PRO A 178 -6.80 -18.52 8.69
C PRO A 178 -6.53 -18.60 7.17
N LEU A 179 -6.53 -17.45 6.49
CA LEU A 179 -6.19 -17.37 5.06
C LEU A 179 -4.69 -17.52 4.80
N MET A 180 -3.86 -17.34 5.83
CA MET A 180 -2.41 -17.50 5.79
C MET A 180 -1.95 -18.90 6.22
N THR A 181 -2.87 -19.83 6.50
CA THR A 181 -2.52 -21.22 6.86
C THR A 181 -2.90 -22.24 5.78
N ARG A 182 -3.64 -21.85 4.73
CA ARG A 182 -4.06 -22.74 3.65
C ARG A 182 -2.88 -23.15 2.76
N THR A 183 -2.72 -24.45 2.54
CA THR A 183 -1.63 -25.01 1.72
C THR A 183 -2.08 -25.25 0.28
N ALA A 184 -1.11 -25.37 -0.64
CA ALA A 184 -1.42 -25.64 -2.06
C ALA A 184 -2.11 -27.01 -2.28
N GLY A 185 -1.96 -27.95 -1.35
CA GLY A 185 -2.64 -29.25 -1.37
C GLY A 185 -4.13 -29.18 -1.04
N ASP A 186 -4.60 -28.09 -0.45
CA ASP A 186 -5.99 -27.89 -0.04
C ASP A 186 -6.88 -27.30 -1.16
N ILE A 187 -6.32 -27.12 -2.36
CA ILE A 187 -6.94 -26.40 -3.48
C ILE A 187 -7.16 -27.38 -4.64
N ALA A 188 -8.42 -27.60 -5.02
CA ALA A 188 -8.75 -28.45 -6.16
C ALA A 188 -8.20 -27.85 -7.48
N GLY A 189 -7.92 -28.69 -8.48
CA GLY A 189 -7.41 -28.22 -9.78
C GLY A 189 -8.30 -27.15 -10.44
N ALA A 190 -9.62 -27.23 -10.25
CA ALA A 190 -10.58 -26.24 -10.74
C ALA A 190 -10.50 -24.88 -10.03
N ASP A 191 -10.08 -24.86 -8.77
CA ASP A 191 -9.96 -23.62 -7.98
C ASP A 191 -8.78 -22.77 -8.47
N TRP A 192 -7.72 -23.40 -8.99
CA TRP A 192 -6.62 -22.67 -9.65
C TRP A 192 -7.06 -21.90 -10.89
N LEU A 193 -8.02 -22.45 -11.66
CA LEU A 193 -8.61 -21.76 -12.81
C LEU A 193 -9.41 -20.54 -12.36
N TRP A 194 -10.19 -20.67 -11.27
CA TRP A 194 -10.90 -19.54 -10.68
C TRP A 194 -9.95 -18.45 -10.23
N LEU A 195 -8.91 -18.78 -9.47
CA LEU A 195 -7.93 -17.79 -8.98
C LEU A 195 -7.23 -17.07 -10.13
N GLY A 196 -6.80 -17.80 -11.16
CA GLY A 196 -6.18 -17.23 -12.36
C GLY A 196 -7.14 -16.33 -13.15
N ALA A 197 -8.40 -16.76 -13.33
CA ALA A 197 -9.43 -16.00 -14.02
C ALA A 197 -9.78 -14.71 -13.27
N LEU A 198 -9.99 -14.77 -11.95
CA LEU A 198 -10.26 -13.62 -11.11
C LEU A 198 -9.13 -12.58 -11.20
N ALA A 199 -7.88 -13.02 -11.12
CA ALA A 199 -6.71 -12.14 -11.25
C ALA A 199 -6.60 -11.51 -12.65
N ALA A 200 -6.71 -12.30 -13.72
CA ALA A 200 -6.53 -11.82 -15.09
C ALA A 200 -7.69 -10.95 -15.57
N VAL A 201 -8.93 -11.41 -15.39
CA VAL A 201 -10.14 -10.71 -15.82
C VAL A 201 -10.35 -9.46 -14.97
N GLY A 202 -10.20 -9.57 -13.65
CA GLY A 202 -10.34 -8.44 -12.73
C GLY A 202 -9.35 -7.32 -13.07
N TRP A 203 -8.07 -7.67 -13.24
CA TRP A 203 -7.05 -6.68 -13.64
C TRP A 203 -7.37 -6.09 -15.03
N GLY A 204 -7.71 -6.93 -16.01
CA GLY A 204 -8.05 -6.49 -17.36
C GLY A 204 -9.22 -5.50 -17.38
N ALA A 205 -10.29 -5.80 -16.64
CA ALA A 205 -11.48 -4.96 -16.52
C ALA A 205 -11.18 -3.62 -15.83
N ALA A 206 -10.52 -3.65 -14.67
CA ALA A 206 -10.16 -2.42 -13.95
C ALA A 206 -9.21 -1.52 -14.74
N ARG A 207 -8.31 -2.11 -15.54
CA ARG A 207 -7.43 -1.35 -16.43
C ARG A 207 -8.22 -0.65 -17.54
N ARG A 208 -9.25 -1.30 -18.12
CA ARG A 208 -10.13 -0.69 -19.13
C ARG A 208 -10.97 0.45 -18.55
N LEU A 209 -11.36 0.33 -17.28
CA LEU A 209 -12.10 1.37 -16.55
C LEU A 209 -11.19 2.47 -15.98
N ALA A 210 -9.89 2.45 -16.30
CA ALA A 210 -8.89 3.41 -15.80
C ALA A 210 -8.89 3.55 -14.26
N MET A 211 -9.18 2.46 -13.55
CA MET A 211 -9.20 2.48 -12.09
C MET A 211 -7.79 2.71 -11.52
N PRO A 212 -7.65 3.52 -10.45
CA PRO A 212 -6.38 3.64 -9.75
C PRO A 212 -5.96 2.27 -9.22
N ASN A 213 -4.66 1.97 -9.23
CA ASN A 213 -4.12 0.68 -8.76
C ASN A 213 -4.92 -0.54 -9.28
N ALA A 214 -5.28 -0.51 -10.57
CA ALA A 214 -6.03 -1.54 -11.28
C ALA A 214 -5.54 -2.99 -11.06
N PRO A 215 -4.21 -3.28 -10.97
CA PRO A 215 -3.73 -4.63 -10.71
C PRO A 215 -4.25 -5.23 -9.41
N MET A 216 -4.56 -4.43 -8.40
CA MET A 216 -5.08 -4.93 -7.12
C MET A 216 -6.59 -4.78 -7.00
N ILE A 217 -7.14 -3.60 -7.31
CA ILE A 217 -8.56 -3.28 -7.10
C ILE A 217 -9.47 -4.09 -8.00
N GLY A 218 -9.08 -4.33 -9.25
CA GLY A 218 -9.87 -5.13 -10.17
C GLY A 218 -10.07 -6.57 -9.69
N PRO A 219 -8.99 -7.32 -9.43
CA PRO A 219 -9.07 -8.68 -8.88
C PRO A 219 -9.79 -8.73 -7.53
N LEU A 220 -9.65 -7.70 -6.69
CA LEU A 220 -10.34 -7.61 -5.41
C LEU A 220 -11.85 -7.51 -5.58
N LEU A 221 -12.34 -6.56 -6.38
CA LEU A 221 -13.77 -6.38 -6.60
C LEU A 221 -14.40 -7.60 -7.27
N LEU A 222 -13.69 -8.19 -8.25
CA LEU A 222 -14.19 -9.38 -8.94
C LEU A 222 -14.21 -10.60 -8.00
N SER A 223 -13.14 -10.82 -7.23
CA SER A 223 -13.08 -11.90 -6.23
C SER A 223 -14.16 -11.73 -5.16
N ALA A 224 -14.36 -10.50 -4.65
CA ALA A 224 -15.43 -10.20 -3.70
C ALA A 224 -16.81 -10.55 -4.27
N GLY A 225 -17.11 -10.16 -5.52
CA GLY A 225 -18.38 -10.49 -6.17
C GLY A 225 -18.62 -12.00 -6.27
N VAL A 226 -17.60 -12.75 -6.72
CA VAL A 226 -17.72 -14.20 -6.89
C VAL A 226 -17.86 -14.93 -5.54
N HIS A 227 -17.17 -14.50 -4.49
CA HIS A 227 -17.30 -15.07 -3.14
C HIS A 227 -18.65 -14.71 -2.50
N LEU A 228 -19.15 -13.49 -2.68
CA LEU A 228 -20.47 -13.07 -2.19
C LEU A 228 -21.61 -13.85 -2.85
N LEU A 229 -21.46 -14.21 -4.13
CA LEU A 229 -22.41 -15.06 -4.85
C LEU A 229 -22.28 -16.55 -4.50
N GLY A 230 -21.29 -16.93 -3.69
CA GLY A 230 -21.03 -18.32 -3.29
C GLY A 230 -20.51 -19.21 -4.41
N TRP A 231 -20.04 -18.64 -5.52
CA TRP A 231 -19.57 -19.40 -6.70
C TRP A 231 -18.23 -20.11 -6.46
N THR A 232 -17.43 -19.61 -5.51
CA THR A 232 -16.20 -20.27 -5.06
C THR A 232 -15.88 -19.88 -3.62
N GLN A 233 -15.11 -20.74 -2.95
CA GLN A 233 -14.44 -20.47 -1.68
C GLN A 233 -12.90 -20.57 -1.83
N ALA A 234 -12.43 -20.51 -3.08
CA ALA A 234 -11.03 -20.58 -3.42
C ALA A 234 -10.31 -19.29 -3.02
N SER A 235 -9.27 -19.43 -2.20
CA SER A 235 -8.36 -18.34 -1.86
C SER A 235 -6.94 -18.75 -2.25
N PRO A 236 -6.07 -17.82 -2.68
CA PRO A 236 -4.67 -18.12 -2.96
C PRO A 236 -4.00 -18.80 -1.76
N PRO A 237 -3.18 -19.85 -1.98
CA PRO A 237 -2.47 -20.52 -0.91
C PRO A 237 -1.44 -19.58 -0.28
N HIS A 238 -1.08 -19.85 0.97
CA HIS A 238 -0.17 -19.01 1.75
C HIS A 238 1.14 -18.72 1.02
N VAL A 239 1.71 -19.70 0.32
CA VAL A 239 2.96 -19.55 -0.45
C VAL A 239 2.86 -18.42 -1.48
N LEU A 240 1.72 -18.28 -2.19
CA LEU A 240 1.54 -17.20 -3.16
C LEU A 240 1.43 -15.83 -2.48
N ILE A 241 0.81 -15.76 -1.31
CA ILE A 241 0.71 -14.54 -0.50
C ILE A 241 2.11 -14.13 -0.03
N VAL A 242 2.92 -15.07 0.47
CA VAL A 242 4.32 -14.84 0.88
C VAL A 242 5.15 -14.31 -0.29
N VAL A 243 5.09 -14.98 -1.45
CA VAL A 243 5.82 -14.53 -2.65
C VAL A 243 5.37 -13.12 -3.06
N ALA A 244 4.07 -12.84 -3.00
CA ALA A 244 3.56 -11.52 -3.32
C ALA A 244 4.06 -10.45 -2.34
N GLN A 245 4.06 -10.73 -1.03
CA GLN A 245 4.59 -9.86 0.01
C GLN A 245 6.09 -9.57 -0.19
N VAL A 246 6.88 -10.59 -0.52
CA VAL A 246 8.31 -10.45 -0.79
C VAL A 246 8.55 -9.56 -2.01
N VAL A 247 7.82 -9.76 -3.11
CA VAL A 247 7.99 -8.94 -4.31
C VAL A 247 7.56 -7.50 -4.06
N ILE A 248 6.43 -7.28 -3.38
CA ILE A 248 5.96 -5.93 -3.02
C ILE A 248 6.94 -5.25 -2.06
N GLY A 249 7.43 -5.94 -1.04
CA GLY A 249 8.44 -5.45 -0.12
C GLY A 249 9.74 -5.08 -0.84
N SER A 250 10.23 -5.95 -1.73
CA SER A 250 11.42 -5.67 -2.55
C SER A 250 11.23 -4.45 -3.45
N ALA A 251 10.03 -4.24 -3.98
CA ALA A 251 9.71 -3.09 -4.83
C ALA A 251 9.68 -1.78 -4.02
N LEU A 252 9.30 -1.84 -2.74
CA LEU A 252 9.37 -0.70 -1.83
C LEU A 252 10.82 -0.37 -1.49
N GLY A 253 11.62 -1.36 -1.08
CA GLY A 253 13.02 -1.16 -0.69
C GLY A 253 13.93 -0.78 -1.87
N SER A 254 13.66 -1.30 -3.06
CA SER A 254 14.43 -0.94 -4.27
C SER A 254 14.10 0.44 -4.85
N ASN A 255 13.17 1.22 -4.27
CA ASN A 255 12.95 2.62 -4.66
C ASN A 255 14.17 3.51 -4.40
N PHE A 256 15.07 3.10 -3.51
CA PHE A 256 16.24 3.87 -3.09
C PHE A 256 17.51 3.57 -3.90
N VAL A 257 17.44 2.63 -4.85
CA VAL A 257 18.55 2.34 -5.78
C VAL A 257 18.95 3.60 -6.56
N ASP A 258 20.25 3.80 -6.73
CA ASP A 258 20.87 4.96 -7.41
C ASP A 258 20.56 6.33 -6.76
N THR A 259 20.20 6.34 -5.47
CA THR A 259 19.97 7.57 -4.71
C THR A 259 21.19 7.91 -3.87
N ARG A 260 21.79 9.08 -4.13
CA ARG A 260 22.89 9.61 -3.31
C ARG A 260 22.50 9.64 -1.84
N TRP A 261 23.37 9.12 -0.98
CA TRP A 261 23.15 9.04 0.47
C TRP A 261 22.68 10.37 1.09
N SER A 262 23.26 11.51 0.67
CA SER A 262 22.90 12.83 1.18
C SER A 262 21.45 13.22 0.90
N VAL A 263 20.98 12.99 -0.33
CA VAL A 263 19.60 13.30 -0.77
C VAL A 263 18.61 12.36 -0.07
N LEU A 264 19.00 11.11 0.10
CA LEU A 264 18.18 10.13 0.79
C LEU A 264 18.05 10.44 2.27
N TRP A 265 19.15 10.72 2.96
CA TRP A 265 19.14 11.08 4.38
C TRP A 265 18.29 12.33 4.62
N GLN A 266 18.38 13.32 3.74
CA GLN A 266 17.51 14.49 3.78
C GLN A 266 16.03 14.11 3.62
N SER A 267 15.69 13.27 2.64
CA SER A 267 14.31 12.81 2.39
C SER A 267 13.78 11.97 3.55
N LEU A 268 14.62 11.11 4.13
CA LEU A 268 14.29 10.26 5.27
C LEU A 268 14.03 11.09 6.52
N ARG A 269 14.85 12.12 6.80
CA ARG A 269 14.61 13.07 7.90
C ARG A 269 13.26 13.75 7.78
N HIS A 270 12.88 14.19 6.58
CA HIS A 270 11.56 14.76 6.36
C HIS A 270 10.46 13.72 6.52
N GLY A 271 10.66 12.49 6.06
CA GLY A 271 9.75 11.37 6.30
C GLY A 271 9.54 11.09 7.80
N LEU A 272 10.60 11.07 8.60
CA LEU A 272 10.57 10.82 10.04
C LEU A 272 9.79 11.89 10.82
N VAL A 273 9.70 13.12 10.31
CA VAL A 273 8.88 14.19 10.91
C VAL A 273 7.47 14.18 10.33
N LEU A 274 7.34 13.98 9.03
CA LEU A 274 6.07 14.00 8.32
C LEU A 274 5.17 12.85 8.78
N VAL A 275 5.70 11.64 8.94
CA VAL A 275 4.90 10.46 9.34
C VAL A 275 4.18 10.68 10.68
N PRO A 276 4.86 11.09 11.78
CA PRO A 276 4.18 11.42 13.02
C PRO A 276 3.12 12.53 12.89
N ILE A 277 3.38 13.58 12.09
CA ILE A 277 2.40 14.65 11.85
C ILE A 277 1.14 14.08 11.20
N LEU A 278 1.32 13.31 10.13
CA LEU A 278 0.20 12.74 9.39
C LEU A 278 -0.55 11.68 10.21
N CYS A 279 0.17 10.81 10.91
CA CYS A 279 -0.42 9.87 11.85
C CYS A 279 -1.18 10.60 12.97
N GLY A 280 -0.64 11.69 13.51
CA GLY A 280 -1.31 12.53 14.51
C GLY A 280 -2.65 13.06 14.00
N VAL A 281 -2.68 13.61 12.78
CA VAL A 281 -3.93 14.04 12.13
C VAL A 281 -4.92 12.88 12.01
N CYS A 282 -4.48 11.72 11.50
CA CYS A 282 -5.35 10.55 11.36
C CYS A 282 -5.85 10.03 12.71
N LEU A 283 -5.02 10.02 13.74
CA LEU A 283 -5.39 9.62 15.11
C LEU A 283 -6.42 10.59 15.70
N SER A 284 -6.26 11.90 15.51
CA SER A 284 -7.22 12.91 15.97
C SER A 284 -8.58 12.74 15.29
N VAL A 285 -8.60 12.56 13.97
CA VAL A 285 -9.85 12.34 13.23
C VAL A 285 -10.47 10.99 13.59
N ALA A 286 -9.66 9.93 13.75
CA ALA A 286 -10.13 8.62 14.18
C ALA A 286 -10.75 8.67 15.59
N GLY A 287 -10.21 9.47 16.51
CA GLY A 287 -10.76 9.61 17.87
C GLY A 287 -12.18 10.16 17.90
N VAL A 288 -12.51 11.05 16.95
CA VAL A 288 -13.86 11.59 16.78
C VAL A 288 -14.74 10.64 15.96
N ALA A 289 -14.20 10.04 14.90
CA ALA A 289 -14.98 9.23 13.96
C ALA A 289 -15.30 7.83 14.49
N ALA A 290 -14.41 7.20 15.27
CA ALA A 290 -14.59 5.85 15.79
C ALA A 290 -15.90 5.61 16.55
N PRO A 291 -16.29 6.43 17.55
CA PRO A 291 -17.56 6.24 18.25
C PRO A 291 -18.77 6.46 17.34
N LEU A 292 -18.66 7.34 16.33
CA LEU A 292 -19.74 7.65 15.39
C LEU A 292 -19.94 6.54 14.34
N VAL A 293 -18.86 5.83 14.00
CA VAL A 293 -18.85 4.69 13.07
C VAL A 293 -19.17 3.37 13.81
N GLY A 294 -19.07 3.33 15.14
CA GLY A 294 -19.29 2.10 15.92
C GLY A 294 -18.23 1.03 15.66
N GLN A 295 -17.05 1.42 15.17
CA GLN A 295 -15.92 0.54 14.86
C GLN A 295 -14.77 0.80 15.84
N SER A 296 -13.86 -0.17 15.97
CA SER A 296 -12.70 0.01 16.84
C SER A 296 -11.81 1.15 16.35
N PHE A 297 -11.21 1.88 17.30
CA PHE A 297 -10.30 2.99 17.01
C PHE A 297 -9.19 2.58 16.02
N GLY A 298 -8.64 1.37 16.19
CA GLY A 298 -7.62 0.82 15.31
C GLY A 298 -8.07 0.68 13.86
N VAL A 299 -9.27 0.13 13.62
CA VAL A 299 -9.85 -0.03 12.27
C VAL A 299 -10.06 1.33 11.61
N VAL A 300 -10.63 2.30 12.33
CA VAL A 300 -10.85 3.65 11.78
C VAL A 300 -9.53 4.35 11.52
N PHE A 301 -8.53 4.25 12.41
CA PHE A 301 -7.19 4.78 12.16
C PHE A 301 -6.55 4.20 10.89
N LEU A 302 -6.53 2.87 10.74
CA LEU A 302 -5.97 2.20 9.54
C LEU A 302 -6.68 2.63 8.25
N THR A 303 -7.97 2.91 8.35
CA THR A 303 -8.79 3.40 7.26
C THR A 303 -8.40 4.81 6.82
N LEU A 304 -8.09 5.68 7.79
CA LEU A 304 -7.68 7.07 7.54
C LEU A 304 -6.19 7.23 7.25
N ALA A 305 -5.36 6.24 7.63
CA ALA A 305 -3.90 6.33 7.56
C ALA A 305 -3.37 6.56 6.12
N PRO A 306 -2.40 7.46 5.91
CA PRO A 306 -1.94 7.89 4.58
C PRO A 306 -0.89 6.95 3.98
N GLY A 307 -1.24 5.66 3.80
CA GLY A 307 -0.40 4.64 3.17
C GLY A 307 -0.78 4.28 1.74
N GLY A 308 -0.02 3.37 1.13
CA GLY A 308 -0.43 2.78 -0.14
C GLY A 308 -1.57 1.77 0.05
N THR A 309 -2.46 1.65 -0.94
CA THR A 309 -3.66 0.79 -0.84
C THR A 309 -3.26 -0.66 -0.57
N THR A 310 -2.25 -1.19 -1.28
CA THR A 310 -1.82 -2.59 -1.13
C THR A 310 -1.31 -2.87 0.26
N GLU A 311 -0.51 -1.96 0.78
CA GLU A 311 0.20 -2.13 2.04
C GLU A 311 -0.76 -1.97 3.21
N MET A 312 -1.65 -0.97 3.17
CA MET A 312 -2.68 -0.77 4.20
C MET A 312 -3.72 -1.89 4.22
N SER A 313 -4.08 -2.46 3.07
CA SER A 313 -4.97 -3.62 3.02
C SER A 313 -4.34 -4.89 3.60
N LEU A 314 -3.03 -5.09 3.40
CA LEU A 314 -2.30 -6.18 4.04
C LEU A 314 -2.21 -6.00 5.55
N ILE A 315 -1.96 -4.78 6.01
CA ILE A 315 -1.96 -4.44 7.44
C ILE A 315 -3.35 -4.70 8.03
N ALA A 316 -4.41 -4.26 7.36
CA ALA A 316 -5.78 -4.50 7.80
C ALA A 316 -6.08 -6.00 7.90
N LEU A 317 -5.71 -6.79 6.89
CA LEU A 317 -5.88 -8.24 6.90
C LEU A 317 -5.13 -8.91 8.05
N ALA A 318 -3.87 -8.54 8.26
CA ALA A 318 -3.01 -9.09 9.31
C ALA A 318 -3.48 -8.73 10.73
N LEU A 319 -4.21 -7.61 10.86
CA LEU A 319 -4.75 -7.11 12.12
C LEU A 319 -6.22 -7.46 12.33
N HIS A 320 -6.79 -8.32 11.49
CA HIS A 320 -8.21 -8.72 11.51
C HIS A 320 -9.18 -7.53 11.41
N ALA A 321 -8.74 -6.42 10.80
CA ALA A 321 -9.57 -5.27 10.50
C ALA A 321 -10.41 -5.52 9.24
N ASP A 322 -11.50 -4.77 9.10
CA ASP A 322 -12.35 -4.84 7.91
C ASP A 322 -11.60 -4.31 6.67
N VAL A 323 -11.10 -5.26 5.87
CA VAL A 323 -10.35 -5.00 4.64
C VAL A 323 -11.20 -4.22 3.63
N ALA A 324 -12.50 -4.50 3.56
CA ALA A 324 -13.39 -3.85 2.60
C ALA A 324 -13.51 -2.36 2.91
N LEU A 325 -13.67 -2.04 4.19
CA LEU A 325 -13.75 -0.66 4.67
C LEU A 325 -12.45 0.08 4.42
N VAL A 326 -11.29 -0.54 4.68
CA VAL A 326 -9.98 0.06 4.40
C VAL A 326 -9.78 0.29 2.90
N VAL A 327 -9.96 -0.72 2.05
CA VAL A 327 -9.77 -0.61 0.59
C VAL A 327 -10.67 0.47 -0.01
N SER A 328 -11.96 0.46 0.34
CA SER A 328 -12.94 1.43 -0.16
C SER A 328 -12.56 2.85 0.21
N SER A 329 -12.08 3.04 1.42
CA SER A 329 -11.66 4.36 1.91
C SER A 329 -10.39 4.86 1.26
N GLN A 330 -9.42 3.96 1.06
CA GLN A 330 -8.18 4.25 0.34
C GLN A 330 -8.45 4.61 -1.13
N LEU A 331 -9.44 3.95 -1.75
CA LEU A 331 -9.94 4.27 -3.09
C LEU A 331 -10.55 5.68 -3.15
N VAL A 332 -11.49 5.97 -2.25
CA VAL A 332 -12.12 7.31 -2.15
C VAL A 332 -11.06 8.38 -1.98
N ARG A 333 -10.09 8.18 -1.09
CA ARG A 333 -8.98 9.12 -0.89
C ARG A 333 -8.18 9.35 -2.18
N ILE A 334 -7.80 8.29 -2.90
CA ILE A 334 -7.03 8.43 -4.15
C ILE A 334 -7.83 9.22 -5.18
N LEU A 335 -9.13 8.97 -5.30
CA LEU A 335 -10.00 9.72 -6.20
C LEU A 335 -10.09 11.20 -5.79
N LEU A 336 -10.34 11.47 -4.51
CA LEU A 336 -10.41 12.84 -3.97
C LEU A 336 -9.12 13.62 -4.25
N VAL A 337 -7.96 13.01 -3.98
CA VAL A 337 -6.66 13.68 -4.19
C VAL A 337 -6.35 13.84 -5.67
N ASN A 338 -6.57 12.82 -6.50
CA ASN A 338 -6.26 12.92 -7.94
C ASN A 338 -7.13 13.97 -8.64
N LEU A 339 -8.42 14.06 -8.27
CA LEU A 339 -9.32 15.09 -8.80
C LEU A 339 -8.97 16.48 -8.26
N GLY A 340 -8.68 16.59 -6.95
CA GLY A 340 -8.33 17.85 -6.31
C GLY A 340 -6.99 18.42 -6.77
N ALA A 341 -5.94 17.58 -6.85
CA ALA A 341 -4.59 17.99 -7.24
C ALA A 341 -4.53 18.48 -8.69
N ALA A 342 -5.27 17.82 -9.60
CA ALA A 342 -5.40 18.27 -10.99
C ALA A 342 -6.16 19.61 -11.09
N GLY A 343 -7.13 19.86 -10.22
CA GLY A 343 -7.93 21.09 -10.22
C GLY A 343 -7.13 22.34 -9.81
N VAL A 344 -6.31 22.24 -8.75
CA VAL A 344 -5.62 23.41 -8.16
C VAL A 344 -4.63 24.08 -9.13
N PHE A 345 -3.96 23.31 -10.00
CA PHE A 345 -2.97 23.86 -10.93
C PHE A 345 -3.51 24.11 -12.34
N ARG A 346 -4.62 23.46 -12.75
CA ARG A 346 -5.30 23.80 -14.02
C ARG A 346 -5.98 25.16 -13.96
N LEU A 347 -6.47 25.58 -12.79
CA LEU A 347 -7.12 26.89 -12.60
C LEU A 347 -6.13 28.08 -12.51
N ARG A 348 -4.82 27.81 -12.48
CA ARG A 348 -3.76 28.83 -12.41
C ARG A 348 -2.97 29.01 -13.72
N ARG A 349 -3.33 28.28 -14.78
CA ARG A 349 -2.89 28.54 -16.16
C ARG A 349 -4.00 29.25 -16.91
#